data_AF-H2ZYZ4-F1
#
_entry.id   AF-H2ZYZ4-F1
#
_cell.length_a   1.000
_cell.length_b   1.000
_cell.length_c   1.000
_cell.angle_alpha   90.00
_cell.angle_beta   90.00
_cell.angle_gamma   90.00
#
_symmetry.space_group_name_H-M   'P 1'
#
loop_
_entity.id
_entity.type
_entity.pdbx_description
1 polymer ?
#
loop_
_entity_poly.entity_id
_entity_poly.type
_entity_poly.pdbx_seq_one_letter_code
_entity_poly.pdbx_strand_id
1 'polypeptide(L)'
;KYNPDWSSCFPVKKSRLSDEYLFCLVCSEDICIGNSGVNDLKKHLETSKHISRAAASKTQQTLMVFFRAAQQTFAKKVTNAEVLFCQAIAEHGLPIVFADHFTKPVKLMFPDPSIAKTKATAIIKALANHHSESVVMHAKMGPGTLMVDESNDVCSNKEVCIMIRYFHQILKVVKTDLLSMLTCNTANADNLFSAINSVFVAHHIPWENVISFSSDSASVMIGKNNSVLSWIKQQSNSVYSLPCVFHISHLAAKDAVKAIPKPVEDLLVDIFYYFTGSDYQQYQQWCDADELQLIKHGGTRWLSLCQAVAGYNNQWEPLKAYFGSSSQIEHPGRVQRINTYMQDEEMHLYFLFLEHGLDDLITYNMFFQAEDSRVVYLWEESVKLLKTLLNQFVKSDV
;
A
#
# COMPACT_ATOMS: atom_id res chain seq x y z
N LYS A 1 21.52 11.33 70.02
CA LYS A 1 21.52 12.32 68.91
C LYS A 1 22.15 11.68 67.67
N TYR A 2 21.63 11.99 66.48
CA TYR A 2 22.13 11.49 65.20
C TYR A 2 23.64 11.73 65.03
N ASN A 3 24.38 10.68 64.65
CA ASN A 3 25.77 10.80 64.18
C ASN A 3 25.79 10.59 62.65
N PRO A 4 26.32 11.55 61.86
CA PRO A 4 26.45 11.45 60.41
C PRO A 4 27.18 10.18 59.93
N ASP A 5 28.14 9.69 60.72
CA ASP A 5 28.98 8.53 60.37
C ASP A 5 28.16 7.24 60.27
N TRP A 6 27.00 7.17 60.93
CA TRP A 6 26.15 5.97 60.88
C TRP A 6 25.54 5.71 59.50
N SER A 7 25.41 6.75 58.66
CA SER A 7 24.94 6.58 57.26
C SER A 7 25.97 5.87 56.37
N SER A 8 27.23 5.78 56.82
CA SER A 8 28.26 5.00 56.10
C SER A 8 28.26 3.52 56.47
N CYS A 9 27.78 3.17 57.67
CA CYS A 9 27.74 1.80 58.17
C CYS A 9 26.36 1.14 58.12
N PHE A 10 25.28 1.92 58.05
CA PHE A 10 23.90 1.43 58.11
C PHE A 10 23.01 2.12 57.05
N PRO A 11 21.93 1.45 56.55
CA PRO A 11 21.06 1.98 55.50
C PRO A 11 20.06 3.01 56.07
N VAL A 12 20.57 4.09 56.64
CA VAL A 12 19.81 5.15 57.30
C VAL A 12 20.24 6.53 56.82
N LYS A 13 19.38 7.53 57.00
CA LYS A 13 19.70 8.95 56.78
C LYS A 13 19.10 9.81 57.89
N LYS A 14 19.51 11.08 57.96
CA LYS A 14 18.95 12.05 58.90
C LYS A 14 17.42 12.13 58.76
N SER A 15 16.70 11.97 59.88
CA SER A 15 15.25 12.16 59.93
C SER A 15 14.87 13.64 59.79
N ARG A 16 13.66 13.90 59.29
CA ARG A 16 13.08 15.26 59.25
C ARG A 16 12.31 15.63 60.52
N LEU A 17 12.07 14.67 61.43
CA LEU A 17 11.27 14.89 62.64
C LEU A 17 12.06 15.58 63.75
N SER A 18 13.18 15.00 64.18
CA SER A 18 14.11 15.63 65.13
C SER A 18 15.47 14.90 65.13
N ASP A 19 16.46 15.46 65.86
CA ASP A 19 17.79 14.84 66.00
C ASP A 19 17.81 13.57 66.90
N GLU A 20 16.65 13.20 67.44
CA GLU A 20 16.41 11.94 68.18
C GLU A 20 15.80 10.85 67.30
N TYR A 21 15.63 11.11 66.00
CA TYR A 21 15.11 10.13 65.03
C TYR A 21 16.06 9.92 63.84
N LEU A 22 15.95 8.74 63.25
CA LEU A 22 16.67 8.30 62.06
C LEU A 22 15.72 7.74 61.03
N PHE A 23 15.87 8.10 59.76
CA PHE A 23 15.04 7.51 58.70
C PHE A 23 15.69 6.26 58.13
N CYS A 24 15.01 5.11 58.20
CA CYS A 24 15.46 3.87 57.58
C CYS A 24 15.13 3.85 56.08
N LEU A 25 16.13 3.62 55.23
CA LEU A 25 15.93 3.55 53.78
C LEU A 25 15.27 2.24 53.33
N VAL A 26 15.36 1.18 54.12
CA VAL A 26 14.77 -0.15 53.82
C VAL A 26 13.32 -0.21 54.28
N CYS A 27 13.02 0.35 55.46
CA CYS A 27 11.68 0.34 56.03
C CYS A 27 10.84 1.56 55.64
N SER A 28 11.47 2.61 55.09
CA SER A 28 10.83 3.89 54.76
C SER A 28 10.08 4.50 55.95
N GLU A 29 10.67 4.45 57.14
CA GLU A 29 10.08 4.96 58.38
C GLU A 29 11.14 5.56 59.31
N ASP A 30 10.68 6.46 60.19
CA ASP A 30 11.51 7.08 61.22
C ASP A 30 11.63 6.19 62.46
N ILE A 31 12.86 5.96 62.90
CA ILE A 31 13.26 5.17 64.07
C ILE A 31 13.65 6.14 65.18
N CYS A 32 13.02 6.01 66.35
CA CYS A 32 13.45 6.74 67.55
C CYS A 32 14.77 6.15 68.08
N ILE A 33 15.78 7.01 68.27
CA ILE A 33 17.10 6.68 68.82
C ILE A 33 17.39 7.45 70.12
N GLY A 34 16.38 8.09 70.72
CA GLY A 34 16.51 8.92 71.91
C GLY A 34 16.93 8.14 73.17
N ASN A 35 16.67 6.84 73.22
CA ASN A 35 16.87 6.03 74.43
C ASN A 35 18.29 5.44 74.54
N SER A 36 18.83 4.88 73.47
CA SER A 36 20.11 4.15 73.47
C SER A 36 20.89 4.29 72.16
N GLY A 37 20.53 5.26 71.31
CA GLY A 37 21.33 5.64 70.13
C GLY A 37 21.51 4.47 69.14
N VAL A 38 22.77 4.08 68.89
CA VAL A 38 23.14 3.00 67.96
C VAL A 38 22.48 1.66 68.33
N ASN A 39 22.24 1.40 69.61
CA ASN A 39 21.64 0.14 70.03
C ASN A 39 20.17 0.03 69.61
N ASP A 40 19.44 1.15 69.59
CA ASP A 40 18.05 1.17 69.08
C ASP A 40 18.04 0.94 67.57
N LEU A 41 19.03 1.48 66.85
CA LEU A 41 19.23 1.19 65.44
C LEU A 41 19.51 -0.29 65.19
N LYS A 42 20.44 -0.91 65.93
CA LYS A 42 20.75 -2.35 65.81
C LYS A 42 19.52 -3.22 66.06
N LYS A 43 18.75 -2.91 67.11
CA LYS A 43 17.48 -3.59 67.40
C LYS A 43 16.48 -3.45 66.26
N HIS A 44 16.38 -2.27 65.64
CA HIS A 44 15.51 -2.08 64.46
C HIS A 44 15.93 -3.00 63.28
N LEU A 45 17.23 -3.12 63.01
CA LEU A 45 17.75 -3.97 61.92
C LEU A 45 17.43 -5.46 62.11
N GLU A 46 17.29 -5.89 63.37
CA GLU A 46 16.92 -7.26 63.76
C GLU A 46 15.40 -7.51 63.74
N THR A 47 14.57 -6.48 63.51
CA THR A 47 13.11 -6.67 63.46
C THR A 47 12.71 -7.51 62.25
N SER A 48 11.68 -8.36 62.43
CA SER A 48 11.12 -9.19 61.36
C SER A 48 10.70 -8.37 60.13
N LYS A 49 10.17 -7.16 60.36
CA LYS A 49 9.79 -6.20 59.31
C LYS A 49 10.98 -5.69 58.51
N HIS A 50 12.10 -5.37 59.17
CA HIS A 50 13.31 -4.94 58.48
C HIS A 50 13.94 -6.09 57.70
N ILE A 51 14.07 -7.27 58.32
CA ILE A 51 14.63 -8.47 57.70
C ILE A 51 13.80 -8.89 56.46
N SER A 52 12.46 -8.89 56.56
CA SER A 52 11.59 -9.24 55.44
C SER A 52 11.67 -8.25 54.27
N ARG A 53 11.75 -6.95 54.56
CA ARG A 53 11.88 -5.89 53.53
C ARG A 53 13.28 -5.86 52.91
N ALA A 54 14.33 -6.08 53.70
CA ALA A 54 15.70 -6.21 53.22
C ALA A 54 15.86 -7.44 52.29
N ALA A 55 15.23 -8.56 52.64
CA ALA A 55 15.18 -9.76 51.79
C ALA A 55 14.40 -9.49 50.49
N ALA A 56 13.23 -8.85 50.57
CA ALA A 56 12.42 -8.48 49.40
C ALA A 56 13.15 -7.52 48.44
N SER A 57 13.96 -6.60 48.98
CA SER A 57 14.77 -5.66 48.19
C SER A 57 15.91 -6.35 47.42
N LYS A 58 16.44 -7.48 47.92
CA LYS A 58 17.42 -8.30 47.17
C LYS A 58 16.78 -9.08 46.00
N THR A 59 15.49 -9.37 46.07
CA THR A 59 14.73 -10.07 45.00
C THR A 59 14.08 -9.12 43.99
N GLN A 60 13.96 -7.82 44.29
CA GLN A 60 13.57 -6.84 43.28
C GLN A 60 14.72 -6.60 42.32
N GLN A 61 14.56 -7.11 41.09
CA GLN A 61 15.46 -6.79 40.00
C GLN A 61 15.47 -5.27 39.79
N THR A 62 16.63 -4.66 39.93
CA THR A 62 16.83 -3.25 39.55
C THR A 62 16.45 -3.07 38.08
N LEU A 63 15.89 -1.90 37.73
CA LEU A 63 15.57 -1.50 36.35
C LEU A 63 16.73 -1.75 35.35
N MET A 64 17.97 -1.87 35.83
CA MET A 64 19.14 -2.29 35.04
C MET A 64 19.02 -3.68 34.39
N VAL A 65 18.21 -4.60 34.93
CA VAL A 65 18.01 -5.92 34.31
C VAL A 65 17.20 -5.80 33.00
N PHE A 66 16.28 -4.83 32.90
CA PHE A 66 15.61 -4.50 31.64
C PHE A 66 16.56 -3.88 30.60
N PHE A 67 17.69 -3.30 31.04
CA PHE A 67 18.74 -2.77 30.16
C PHE A 67 19.86 -3.77 29.84
N ARG A 68 19.79 -5.01 30.35
CA ARG A 68 20.65 -6.11 29.88
C ARG A 68 20.04 -6.80 28.66
N ALA A 69 19.73 -6.02 27.62
CA ALA A 69 19.82 -6.57 26.28
C ALA A 69 21.29 -6.98 26.08
N ALA A 70 21.56 -8.18 25.55
CA ALA A 70 22.90 -8.63 25.20
C ALA A 70 23.70 -7.44 24.63
N GLN A 71 24.88 -7.14 25.17
CA GLN A 71 25.68 -5.97 24.75
C GLN A 71 26.00 -6.10 23.26
N GLN A 72 25.08 -5.61 22.42
CA GLN A 72 25.32 -5.36 21.03
C GLN A 72 26.31 -4.21 21.00
N THR A 73 27.41 -4.40 20.27
CA THR A 73 28.38 -3.34 20.03
C THR A 73 27.64 -2.08 19.54
N PHE A 74 28.13 -0.89 19.89
CA PHE A 74 27.54 0.38 19.42
C PHE A 74 27.28 0.37 17.91
N ALA A 75 28.22 -0.19 17.14
CA ALA A 75 28.10 -0.44 15.71
C ALA A 75 26.85 -1.26 15.32
N LYS A 76 26.54 -2.36 16.03
CA LYS A 76 25.34 -3.16 15.76
C LYS A 76 24.04 -2.39 16.02
N LYS A 77 24.01 -1.53 17.05
CA LYS A 77 22.86 -0.67 17.33
C LYS A 77 22.63 0.35 16.23
N VAL A 78 23.71 0.95 15.73
CA VAL A 78 23.67 1.86 14.58
C VAL A 78 23.14 1.11 13.36
N THR A 79 23.75 -0.01 12.97
CA THR A 79 23.28 -0.81 11.82
C THR A 79 21.81 -1.21 11.95
N ASN A 80 21.34 -1.62 13.14
CA ASN A 80 19.94 -1.95 13.35
C ASN A 80 19.01 -0.76 13.12
N ALA A 81 19.36 0.43 13.63
CA ALA A 81 18.58 1.64 13.37
C ALA A 81 18.55 2.02 11.88
N GLU A 82 19.67 1.82 11.18
CA GLU A 82 19.77 2.10 9.75
C GLU A 82 18.93 1.14 8.90
N VAL A 83 18.92 -0.14 9.25
CA VAL A 83 18.08 -1.16 8.62
C VAL A 83 16.61 -0.85 8.85
N LEU A 84 16.20 -0.54 10.09
CA LEU A 84 14.81 -0.17 10.42
C LEU A 84 14.35 1.07 9.66
N PHE A 85 15.20 2.08 9.52
CA PHE A 85 14.88 3.28 8.74
C PHE A 85 14.73 2.98 7.25
N CYS A 86 15.64 2.18 6.67
CA CYS A 86 15.55 1.79 5.27
C CYS A 86 14.34 0.89 4.99
N GLN A 87 13.99 0.02 5.95
CA GLN A 87 12.78 -0.79 5.90
C GLN A 87 11.54 0.13 5.91
N ALA A 88 11.48 1.15 6.77
CA ALA A 88 10.37 2.10 6.77
C ALA A 88 10.26 2.88 5.44
N ILE A 89 11.39 3.27 4.83
CA ILE A 89 11.40 3.87 3.49
C ILE A 89 10.74 2.92 2.48
N ALA A 90 11.12 1.64 2.50
CA ALA A 90 10.59 0.64 1.57
C ALA A 90 9.10 0.33 1.82
N GLU A 91 8.71 0.12 3.07
CA GLU A 91 7.33 -0.22 3.47
C GLU A 91 6.34 0.90 3.13
N HIS A 92 6.76 2.16 3.21
CA HIS A 92 5.91 3.31 2.94
C HIS A 92 6.09 3.89 1.53
N GLY A 93 6.85 3.22 0.65
CA GLY A 93 7.07 3.69 -0.72
C GLY A 93 7.72 5.07 -0.82
N LEU A 94 8.53 5.46 0.18
CA LEU A 94 9.15 6.78 0.21
C LEU A 94 10.30 6.86 -0.81
N PRO A 95 10.47 7.99 -1.51
CA PRO A 95 11.63 8.19 -2.37
C PRO A 95 12.93 8.01 -1.59
N ILE A 96 13.91 7.25 -2.11
CA ILE A 96 15.19 7.02 -1.40
C ILE A 96 15.93 8.34 -1.09
N VAL A 97 15.71 9.39 -1.89
CA VAL A 97 16.23 10.74 -1.62
C VAL A 97 15.72 11.31 -0.29
N PHE A 98 14.60 10.82 0.24
CA PHE A 98 14.11 11.14 1.58
C PHE A 98 15.15 10.83 2.66
N ALA A 99 15.99 9.79 2.49
CA ALA A 99 17.07 9.50 3.43
C ALA A 99 18.05 10.68 3.58
N ASP A 100 18.37 11.38 2.48
CA ASP A 100 19.23 12.57 2.51
C ASP A 100 18.55 13.75 3.21
N HIS A 101 17.25 13.93 2.97
CA HIS A 101 16.45 14.96 3.62
C HIS A 101 16.30 14.70 5.12
N PHE A 102 16.04 13.45 5.52
CA PHE A 102 15.85 13.03 6.91
C PHE A 102 17.16 13.06 7.71
N THR A 103 18.29 12.78 7.08
CA THR A 103 19.60 12.82 7.77
C THR A 103 19.96 14.23 8.28
N LYS A 104 19.47 15.30 7.63
CA LYS A 104 19.72 16.69 8.04
C LYS A 104 19.14 17.02 9.43
N PRO A 105 17.83 16.84 9.70
CA PRO A 105 17.27 17.07 11.03
C PRO A 105 17.78 16.07 12.07
N VAL A 106 18.03 14.81 11.71
CA VAL A 106 18.52 13.81 12.67
C VAL A 106 19.90 14.18 13.21
N LYS A 107 20.78 14.80 12.40
CA LYS A 107 22.08 15.36 12.85
C LYS A 107 21.93 16.51 13.86
N LEU A 108 20.81 17.24 13.81
CA LEU A 108 20.51 18.29 14.78
C LEU A 108 19.89 17.72 16.07
N MET A 109 19.21 16.58 15.98
CA MET A 109 18.52 15.92 17.10
C MET A 109 19.41 14.93 17.87
N PHE A 110 20.38 14.30 17.21
CA PHE A 110 21.23 13.26 17.78
C PHE A 110 22.70 13.46 17.34
N PRO A 111 23.70 13.31 18.25
CA PRO A 111 25.11 13.62 17.93
C PRO A 111 25.78 12.67 16.92
N ASP A 112 25.15 11.56 16.54
CA ASP A 112 25.77 10.60 15.61
C ASP A 112 24.79 9.86 14.67
N PRO A 113 24.35 10.48 13.56
CA PRO A 113 23.58 9.79 12.53
C PRO A 113 24.06 10.11 11.11
N SER A 114 24.41 9.09 10.33
CA SER A 114 24.67 9.26 8.90
C SER A 114 24.12 8.10 8.05
N ILE A 115 22.86 8.23 7.62
CA ILE A 115 22.30 7.40 6.56
C ILE A 115 22.28 8.22 5.27
N ALA A 116 23.41 8.25 4.57
CA ALA A 116 23.45 8.85 3.24
C ALA A 116 22.67 7.99 2.24
N LYS A 117 22.08 8.60 1.20
CA LYS A 117 21.38 7.91 0.11
C LYS A 117 22.12 6.70 -0.45
N THR A 118 23.44 6.79 -0.63
CA THR A 118 24.25 5.66 -1.14
C THR A 118 24.19 4.46 -0.19
N LYS A 119 24.25 4.70 1.12
CA LYS A 119 24.15 3.67 2.15
C LYS A 119 22.73 3.11 2.25
N ALA A 120 21.71 3.98 2.23
CA ALA A 120 20.31 3.55 2.18
C ALA A 120 20.03 2.66 0.97
N THR A 121 20.55 3.05 -0.21
CA THR A 121 20.43 2.25 -1.43
C THR A 121 21.06 0.86 -1.27
N ALA A 122 22.24 0.77 -0.67
CA ALA A 122 22.92 -0.50 -0.43
C ALA A 122 22.14 -1.39 0.56
N ILE A 123 21.60 -0.81 1.64
CA ILE A 123 20.78 -1.53 2.62
C ILE A 123 19.47 -2.01 1.98
N ILE A 124 18.77 -1.16 1.22
CA ILE A 124 17.54 -1.52 0.51
C ILE A 124 17.81 -2.65 -0.49
N LYS A 125 18.94 -2.61 -1.23
CA LYS A 125 19.33 -3.72 -2.12
C LYS A 125 19.58 -5.03 -1.37
N ALA A 126 20.23 -4.97 -0.21
CA ALA A 126 20.44 -6.15 0.62
C ALA A 126 19.12 -6.72 1.17
N LEU A 127 18.20 -5.86 1.62
CA LEU A 127 16.85 -6.24 2.03
C LEU A 127 16.08 -6.86 0.87
N ALA A 128 16.11 -6.24 -0.31
CA ALA A 128 15.45 -6.75 -1.51
C ALA A 128 15.95 -8.15 -1.87
N ASN A 129 17.27 -8.39 -1.87
CA ASN A 129 17.82 -9.72 -2.12
C ASN A 129 17.31 -10.76 -1.11
N HIS A 130 17.28 -10.42 0.18
CA HIS A 130 16.76 -11.31 1.22
C HIS A 130 15.27 -11.62 1.03
N HIS A 131 14.45 -10.62 0.70
CA HIS A 131 13.03 -10.81 0.41
C HIS A 131 12.83 -11.65 -0.86
N SER A 132 13.58 -11.40 -1.94
CA SER A 132 13.50 -12.16 -3.18
C SER A 132 13.84 -13.64 -2.97
N GLU A 133 14.84 -13.95 -2.15
CA GLU A 133 15.17 -15.34 -1.78
C GLU A 133 14.00 -16.04 -1.08
N SER A 134 13.33 -15.33 -0.17
CA SER A 134 12.12 -15.84 0.50
C SER A 134 10.99 -16.09 -0.49
N VAL A 135 10.72 -15.17 -1.42
CA VAL A 135 9.69 -15.35 -2.46
C VAL A 135 10.00 -16.54 -3.36
N VAL A 136 11.26 -16.68 -3.79
CA VAL A 136 11.74 -17.83 -4.58
C VAL A 136 11.58 -19.15 -3.82
N MET A 137 11.87 -19.17 -2.53
CA MET A 137 11.66 -20.35 -1.68
C MET A 137 10.17 -20.76 -1.69
N HIS A 138 9.26 -19.81 -1.53
CA HIS A 138 7.83 -20.10 -1.57
C HIS A 138 7.37 -20.58 -2.95
N ALA A 139 7.89 -20.00 -4.02
CA ALA A 139 7.61 -20.43 -5.40
C ALA A 139 8.04 -21.90 -5.67
N LYS A 140 9.09 -22.37 -4.98
CA LYS A 140 9.59 -23.75 -5.09
C LYS A 140 8.83 -24.76 -4.24
N MET A 141 8.28 -24.32 -3.12
CA MET A 141 7.78 -25.23 -2.09
C MET A 141 6.38 -25.77 -2.35
N GLY A 142 5.58 -25.09 -3.16
CA GLY A 142 4.19 -25.47 -3.30
C GLY A 142 3.45 -24.75 -4.41
N PRO A 143 2.16 -25.08 -4.56
CA PRO A 143 1.35 -24.57 -5.65
C PRO A 143 1.18 -23.06 -5.56
N GLY A 144 1.23 -22.39 -6.72
CA GLY A 144 1.07 -20.96 -6.84
C GLY A 144 0.38 -20.52 -8.14
N THR A 145 -0.14 -19.31 -8.11
CA THR A 145 -0.63 -18.60 -9.29
C THR A 145 0.47 -17.71 -9.83
N LEU A 146 0.87 -17.94 -11.09
CA LEU A 146 1.74 -17.03 -11.81
C LEU A 146 0.91 -15.86 -12.34
N MET A 147 1.31 -14.64 -12.01
CA MET A 147 0.66 -13.42 -12.47
C MET A 147 1.67 -12.61 -13.27
N VAL A 148 1.32 -12.23 -14.49
CA VAL A 148 2.20 -11.44 -15.37
C VAL A 148 1.44 -10.21 -15.86
N ASP A 149 2.11 -9.06 -15.81
CA ASP A 149 1.58 -7.79 -16.31
C ASP A 149 2.65 -7.06 -17.12
N GLU A 150 2.23 -6.34 -18.17
CA GLU A 150 3.10 -5.53 -19.02
C GLU A 150 2.84 -4.04 -18.78
N SER A 151 3.91 -3.28 -18.55
CA SER A 151 3.86 -1.83 -18.46
C SER A 151 4.93 -1.20 -19.35
N ASN A 152 4.79 0.09 -19.65
CA ASN A 152 5.83 0.87 -20.30
C ASN A 152 6.48 1.81 -19.29
N ASP A 153 7.81 1.88 -19.28
CA ASP A 153 8.55 2.86 -18.48
C ASP A 153 8.50 4.26 -19.14
N VAL A 154 9.03 5.27 -18.43
CA VAL A 154 9.09 6.66 -18.91
C VAL A 154 9.94 6.81 -20.18
N CYS A 155 10.85 5.86 -20.43
CA CYS A 155 11.70 5.78 -21.61
C CYS A 155 11.08 4.93 -22.74
N SER A 156 9.82 4.51 -22.61
CA SER A 156 9.11 3.62 -23.56
C SER A 156 9.70 2.21 -23.69
N ASN A 157 10.50 1.75 -22.73
CA ASN A 157 10.85 0.34 -22.61
C ASN A 157 9.64 -0.43 -22.06
N LYS A 158 9.44 -1.64 -22.58
CA LYS A 158 8.39 -2.54 -22.11
C LYS A 158 8.92 -3.35 -20.93
N GLU A 159 8.28 -3.20 -19.79
CA GLU A 159 8.60 -3.93 -18.56
C GLU A 159 7.56 -5.02 -18.32
N VAL A 160 8.06 -6.22 -18.01
CA VAL A 160 7.26 -7.39 -17.66
C VAL A 160 7.40 -7.60 -16.16
N CYS A 161 6.30 -7.40 -15.44
CA CYS A 161 6.19 -7.65 -14.02
C CYS A 161 5.75 -9.11 -13.83
N ILE A 162 6.54 -9.90 -13.11
CA ILE A 162 6.25 -11.29 -12.78
C ILE A 162 6.00 -11.36 -11.27
N MET A 163 4.77 -11.68 -10.89
CA MET A 163 4.37 -11.89 -9.51
C MET A 163 3.97 -13.34 -9.30
N ILE A 164 4.11 -13.81 -8.07
CA ILE A 164 3.61 -15.13 -7.68
C ILE A 164 2.73 -15.00 -6.45
N ARG A 165 1.55 -15.64 -6.53
CA ARG A 165 0.63 -15.77 -5.41
C ARG A 165 0.69 -17.18 -4.86
N TYR A 166 0.89 -17.29 -3.56
CA TYR A 166 1.09 -18.56 -2.87
C TYR A 166 0.51 -18.53 -1.45
N PHE A 167 0.34 -19.70 -0.85
CA PHE A 167 -0.09 -19.80 0.55
C PHE A 167 1.13 -19.83 1.49
N HIS A 168 1.28 -18.79 2.31
CA HIS A 168 2.37 -18.70 3.26
C HIS A 168 2.08 -19.59 4.48
N GLN A 169 2.71 -20.77 4.53
CA GLN A 169 2.36 -21.81 5.50
C GLN A 169 2.48 -21.40 6.97
N ILE A 170 3.43 -20.54 7.32
CA ILE A 170 3.65 -20.06 8.70
C ILE A 170 2.59 -19.03 9.09
N LEU A 171 2.43 -17.98 8.28
CA LEU A 171 1.47 -16.89 8.53
C LEU A 171 0.01 -17.30 8.29
N LYS A 172 -0.24 -18.43 7.62
CA LYS A 172 -1.57 -18.94 7.26
C LYS A 172 -2.40 -17.95 6.43
N VAL A 173 -1.73 -17.18 5.57
CA VAL A 173 -2.35 -16.21 4.67
C VAL A 173 -1.91 -16.46 3.22
N VAL A 174 -2.76 -16.08 2.28
CA VAL A 174 -2.38 -16.00 0.87
C VAL A 174 -1.60 -14.70 0.67
N LYS A 175 -0.41 -14.78 0.09
CA LYS A 175 0.40 -13.61 -0.26
C LYS A 175 0.60 -13.55 -1.76
N THR A 176 0.71 -12.33 -2.27
CA THR A 176 1.14 -12.06 -3.64
C THR A 176 2.41 -11.23 -3.52
N ASP A 177 3.53 -11.74 -4.04
CA ASP A 177 4.81 -11.03 -3.99
C ASP A 177 5.40 -10.93 -5.40
N LEU A 178 6.20 -9.87 -5.61
CA LEU A 178 6.98 -9.69 -6.82
C LEU A 178 8.09 -10.74 -6.88
N LEU A 179 8.12 -11.52 -7.96
CA LEU A 179 9.17 -12.49 -8.22
C LEU A 179 10.29 -11.87 -9.03
N SER A 180 9.96 -11.14 -10.09
CA SER A 180 10.94 -10.50 -10.96
C SER A 180 10.31 -9.37 -11.78
N MET A 181 11.14 -8.43 -12.21
CA MET A 181 10.76 -7.38 -13.15
C MET A 181 11.82 -7.35 -14.25
N LEU A 182 11.38 -7.53 -15.50
CA LEU A 182 12.28 -7.71 -16.65
C LEU A 182 11.95 -6.68 -17.73
N THR A 183 12.96 -6.24 -18.47
CA THR A 183 12.73 -5.44 -19.68
C THR A 183 12.60 -6.37 -20.89
N CYS A 184 11.48 -6.29 -21.60
CA CYS A 184 11.19 -7.07 -22.81
C CYS A 184 10.64 -6.17 -23.93
N ASN A 185 11.53 -5.48 -24.64
CA ASN A 185 11.16 -4.51 -25.68
C ASN A 185 10.44 -5.12 -26.91
N THR A 186 10.41 -6.45 -27.04
CA THR A 186 9.69 -7.15 -28.11
C THR A 186 8.65 -8.08 -27.50
N ALA A 187 7.45 -7.55 -27.28
CA ALA A 187 6.33 -8.25 -26.65
C ALA A 187 5.57 -9.19 -27.62
N ASN A 188 6.28 -10.20 -28.16
CA ASN A 188 5.63 -11.36 -28.77
C ASN A 188 5.60 -12.52 -27.75
N ALA A 189 4.74 -13.51 -28.00
CA ALA A 189 4.52 -14.60 -27.04
C ALA A 189 5.80 -15.38 -26.71
N ASP A 190 6.65 -15.61 -27.72
CA ASP A 190 7.88 -16.39 -27.59
C ASP A 190 8.92 -15.68 -26.71
N ASN A 191 9.12 -14.38 -26.93
CA ASN A 191 10.06 -13.57 -26.16
C ASN A 191 9.57 -13.37 -24.71
N LEU A 192 8.27 -13.13 -24.53
CA LEU A 192 7.67 -12.99 -23.20
C LEU A 192 7.79 -14.30 -22.42
N PHE A 193 7.45 -15.43 -23.04
CA PHE A 193 7.63 -16.74 -22.42
C PHE A 193 9.11 -17.03 -22.14
N SER A 194 10.02 -16.72 -23.06
CA SER A 194 11.46 -16.93 -22.87
C SER A 194 12.00 -16.10 -21.70
N ALA A 195 11.54 -14.85 -21.55
CA ALA A 195 11.88 -14.00 -20.41
C ALA A 195 11.37 -14.61 -19.09
N ILE A 196 10.11 -15.04 -19.03
CA ILE A 196 9.54 -15.71 -17.86
C ILE A 196 10.30 -17.00 -17.54
N ASN A 197 10.54 -17.84 -18.55
CA ASN A 197 11.24 -19.10 -18.40
C ASN A 197 12.68 -18.90 -17.92
N SER A 198 13.35 -17.83 -18.35
CA SER A 198 14.70 -17.50 -17.86
C SER A 198 14.74 -17.29 -16.34
N VAL A 199 13.70 -16.68 -15.75
CA VAL A 199 13.56 -16.49 -14.30
C VAL A 199 13.34 -17.82 -13.61
N PHE A 200 12.46 -18.67 -14.17
CA PHE A 200 12.18 -20.00 -13.62
C PHE A 200 13.43 -20.89 -13.64
N VAL A 201 14.19 -20.88 -14.73
CA VAL A 201 15.45 -21.62 -14.87
C VAL A 201 16.51 -21.08 -13.92
N ALA A 202 16.72 -19.75 -13.88
CA ALA A 202 17.73 -19.11 -13.03
C ALA A 202 17.48 -19.37 -11.54
N HIS A 203 16.21 -19.39 -11.13
CA HIS A 203 15.85 -19.65 -9.74
C HIS A 203 15.57 -21.11 -9.45
N HIS A 204 15.58 -22.02 -10.43
CA HIS A 204 15.18 -23.44 -10.27
C HIS A 204 13.75 -23.60 -9.70
N ILE A 205 12.79 -22.84 -10.25
CA ILE A 205 11.37 -22.93 -9.88
C ILE A 205 10.72 -24.00 -10.76
N PRO A 206 10.13 -25.06 -10.17
CA PRO A 206 9.41 -26.09 -10.93
C PRO A 206 8.13 -25.53 -11.56
N TRP A 207 7.91 -25.81 -12.85
CA TRP A 207 6.67 -25.40 -13.53
C TRP A 207 5.44 -26.15 -13.02
N GLU A 208 5.64 -27.33 -12.45
CA GLU A 208 4.60 -28.17 -11.84
C GLU A 208 3.93 -27.50 -10.63
N ASN A 209 4.63 -26.54 -10.00
CA ASN A 209 4.08 -25.73 -8.91
C ASN A 209 3.15 -24.63 -9.43
N VAL A 210 3.22 -24.26 -10.70
CA VAL A 210 2.28 -23.29 -11.26
C VAL A 210 0.98 -24.02 -11.54
N ILE A 211 -0.06 -23.69 -10.76
CA ILE A 211 -1.40 -24.29 -10.92
C ILE A 211 -2.34 -23.41 -11.74
N SER A 212 -2.05 -22.11 -11.82
CA SER A 212 -2.86 -21.16 -12.57
C SER A 212 -2.02 -20.00 -13.10
N PHE A 213 -2.42 -19.45 -14.23
CA PHE A 213 -1.82 -18.29 -14.86
C PHE A 213 -2.84 -17.16 -15.00
N SER A 214 -2.46 -15.95 -14.60
CA SER A 214 -3.28 -14.74 -14.68
C SER A 214 -2.53 -13.62 -15.39
N SER A 215 -3.17 -13.06 -16.42
CA SER A 215 -2.69 -11.91 -17.19
C SER A 215 -3.86 -11.12 -17.74
N ASP A 216 -3.58 -9.97 -18.34
CA ASP A 216 -4.50 -9.31 -19.26
C ASP A 216 -5.04 -10.28 -20.34
N SER A 217 -6.20 -9.94 -20.92
CA SER A 217 -6.85 -10.83 -21.90
C SER A 217 -6.28 -10.70 -23.31
N ALA A 218 -5.05 -10.19 -23.45
CA ALA A 218 -4.40 -10.04 -24.73
C ALA A 218 -4.16 -11.41 -25.38
N SER A 219 -4.33 -11.49 -26.71
CA SER A 219 -4.13 -12.72 -27.47
C SER A 219 -2.71 -13.29 -27.31
N VAL A 220 -1.72 -12.41 -27.14
CA VAL A 220 -0.32 -12.80 -26.88
C VAL A 220 -0.16 -13.51 -25.53
N MET A 221 -0.96 -13.16 -24.52
CA MET A 221 -0.85 -13.71 -23.17
C MET A 221 -1.73 -14.95 -22.98
N ILE A 222 -3.00 -14.88 -23.37
CA ILE A 222 -4.00 -15.92 -23.09
C ILE A 222 -4.58 -16.61 -24.34
N GLY A 223 -4.11 -16.24 -25.54
CA GLY A 223 -4.63 -16.80 -26.79
C GLY A 223 -4.53 -18.33 -26.87
N LYS A 224 -5.38 -18.95 -27.68
CA LYS A 224 -5.42 -20.41 -27.81
C LYS A 224 -4.12 -21.00 -28.39
N ASN A 225 -3.54 -20.29 -29.36
CA ASN A 225 -2.35 -20.70 -30.09
C ASN A 225 -1.30 -19.61 -29.97
N ASN A 226 -0.02 -20.00 -29.88
CA ASN A 226 1.13 -19.10 -29.86
C ASN A 226 0.99 -17.94 -28.85
N SER A 227 0.61 -18.29 -27.63
CA SER A 227 0.49 -17.39 -26.49
C SER A 227 1.38 -17.84 -25.34
N VAL A 228 1.68 -16.94 -24.41
CA VAL A 228 2.39 -17.26 -23.17
C VAL A 228 1.70 -18.41 -22.42
N LEU A 229 0.37 -18.39 -22.30
CA LEU A 229 -0.39 -19.48 -21.70
C LEU A 229 -0.19 -20.81 -22.45
N SER A 230 -0.21 -20.80 -23.78
CA SER A 230 -0.02 -22.02 -24.57
C SER A 230 1.38 -22.62 -24.37
N TRP A 231 2.40 -21.78 -24.20
CA TRP A 231 3.77 -22.19 -23.89
C TRP A 231 3.90 -22.70 -22.45
N ILE A 232 3.27 -22.03 -21.48
CA ILE A 232 3.21 -22.49 -20.08
C ILE A 232 2.55 -23.87 -20.00
N LYS A 233 1.47 -24.11 -20.74
CA LYS A 233 0.79 -25.41 -20.78
C LYS A 233 1.66 -26.54 -21.34
N GLN A 234 2.65 -26.23 -22.16
CA GLN A 234 3.64 -27.23 -22.61
C GLN A 234 4.61 -27.61 -21.48
N GLN A 235 4.88 -26.70 -20.53
CA GLN A 235 5.69 -27.00 -19.35
C GLN A 235 4.87 -27.70 -18.25
N SER A 236 3.63 -27.27 -18.05
CA SER A 236 2.69 -27.83 -17.07
C SER A 236 1.27 -27.83 -17.62
N ASN A 237 0.80 -29.01 -18.05
CA ASN A 237 -0.49 -29.14 -18.73
C ASN A 237 -1.70 -28.91 -17.80
N SER A 238 -1.52 -28.95 -16.48
CA SER A 238 -2.57 -28.73 -15.49
C SER A 238 -2.87 -27.25 -15.22
N VAL A 239 -2.10 -26.32 -15.79
CA VAL A 239 -2.26 -24.88 -15.55
C VAL A 239 -3.61 -24.38 -16.06
N TYR A 240 -4.41 -23.85 -15.13
CA TYR A 240 -5.67 -23.16 -15.44
C TYR A 240 -5.42 -21.68 -15.80
N SER A 241 -6.16 -21.16 -16.77
CA SER A 241 -6.11 -19.72 -17.08
C SER A 241 -7.16 -18.99 -16.27
N LEU A 242 -6.72 -18.07 -15.41
CA LEU A 242 -7.57 -17.15 -14.69
C LEU A 242 -7.41 -15.77 -15.34
N PRO A 243 -8.30 -15.34 -16.25
CA PRO A 243 -8.16 -14.04 -16.88
C PRO A 243 -8.28 -12.93 -15.83
N CYS A 244 -7.64 -11.80 -16.10
CA CYS A 244 -7.75 -10.63 -15.25
C CYS A 244 -9.21 -10.15 -15.12
N VAL A 245 -9.76 -10.24 -13.91
CA VAL A 245 -11.14 -9.86 -13.59
C VAL A 245 -11.43 -8.42 -13.98
N PHE A 246 -10.47 -7.51 -13.72
CA PHE A 246 -10.59 -6.09 -14.09
C PHE A 246 -10.60 -5.87 -15.59
N HIS A 247 -9.84 -6.68 -16.33
CA HIS A 247 -9.80 -6.54 -17.77
C HIS A 247 -11.11 -7.04 -18.40
N ILE A 248 -11.69 -8.12 -17.87
CA ILE A 248 -13.00 -8.60 -18.32
C ILE A 248 -14.09 -7.55 -18.05
N SER A 249 -14.16 -7.01 -16.83
CA SER A 249 -15.15 -5.98 -16.49
C SER A 249 -14.95 -4.73 -17.34
N HIS A 250 -13.69 -4.30 -17.57
CA HIS A 250 -13.34 -3.20 -18.47
C HIS A 250 -13.82 -3.44 -19.90
N LEU A 251 -13.59 -4.63 -20.45
CA LEU A 251 -14.00 -4.95 -21.82
C LEU A 251 -15.52 -4.96 -21.97
N ALA A 252 -16.23 -5.59 -21.04
CA ALA A 252 -17.70 -5.61 -21.05
C ALA A 252 -18.27 -4.20 -21.06
N ALA A 253 -17.69 -3.32 -20.25
CA ALA A 253 -18.19 -1.98 -20.08
C ALA A 253 -17.79 -1.04 -21.23
N LYS A 254 -16.59 -1.22 -21.80
CA LYS A 254 -16.19 -0.59 -23.06
C LYS A 254 -17.14 -0.95 -24.21
N ASP A 255 -17.52 -2.22 -24.32
CA ASP A 255 -18.44 -2.65 -25.37
C ASP A 255 -19.87 -2.14 -25.11
N ALA A 256 -20.28 -1.97 -23.85
CA ALA A 256 -21.54 -1.32 -23.50
C ALA A 256 -21.57 0.15 -23.93
N VAL A 257 -20.49 0.91 -23.70
CA VAL A 257 -20.39 2.32 -24.13
C VAL A 257 -20.44 2.43 -25.66
N LYS A 258 -19.76 1.54 -26.40
CA LYS A 258 -19.84 1.51 -27.87
C LYS A 258 -21.25 1.20 -28.40
N ALA A 259 -22.09 0.53 -27.62
CA ALA A 259 -23.46 0.24 -28.01
C ALA A 259 -24.38 1.47 -27.89
N ILE A 260 -23.93 2.55 -27.23
CA ILE A 260 -24.66 3.82 -27.14
C ILE A 260 -24.69 4.47 -28.53
N PRO A 261 -25.87 4.89 -29.05
CA PRO A 261 -25.98 5.50 -30.39
C PRO A 261 -25.25 6.83 -30.55
N LYS A 262 -24.96 7.51 -29.43
CA LYS A 262 -24.31 8.82 -29.37
C LYS A 262 -22.82 8.68 -29.06
N PRO A 263 -21.97 9.57 -29.60
CA PRO A 263 -20.52 9.48 -29.45
C PRO A 263 -20.03 10.07 -28.11
N VAL A 264 -20.39 9.41 -27.00
CA VAL A 264 -20.09 9.88 -25.63
C VAL A 264 -18.59 10.02 -25.38
N GLU A 265 -17.80 9.02 -25.79
CA GLU A 265 -16.34 9.05 -25.65
C GLU A 265 -15.72 10.19 -26.46
N ASP A 266 -16.24 10.48 -27.66
CA ASP A 266 -15.69 11.55 -28.50
C ASP A 266 -15.93 12.93 -27.88
N LEU A 267 -17.10 13.16 -27.26
CA LEU A 267 -17.39 14.41 -26.57
C LEU A 267 -16.43 14.63 -25.38
N LEU A 268 -16.19 13.58 -24.59
CA LEU A 268 -15.22 13.61 -23.49
C LEU A 268 -13.80 13.93 -23.99
N VAL A 269 -13.39 13.33 -25.10
CA VAL A 269 -12.07 13.56 -25.69
C VAL A 269 -11.96 14.99 -26.25
N ASP A 270 -12.99 15.45 -26.95
CA ASP A 270 -13.02 16.78 -27.57
C ASP A 270 -12.93 17.89 -26.52
N ILE A 271 -13.70 17.79 -25.43
CA ILE A 271 -13.68 18.76 -24.35
C ILE A 271 -12.35 18.72 -23.60
N PHE A 272 -11.82 17.53 -23.31
CA PHE A 272 -10.50 17.38 -22.70
C PHE A 272 -9.43 18.13 -23.52
N TYR A 273 -9.33 17.84 -24.82
CA TYR A 273 -8.33 18.47 -25.68
C TYR A 273 -8.59 19.95 -25.97
N TYR A 274 -9.83 20.42 -25.82
CA TYR A 274 -10.13 21.85 -25.90
C TYR A 274 -9.51 22.62 -24.72
N PHE A 275 -9.65 22.08 -23.50
CA PHE A 275 -9.20 22.74 -22.27
C PHE A 275 -7.74 22.51 -21.91
N THR A 276 -7.04 21.55 -22.54
CA THR A 276 -5.58 21.41 -22.38
C THR A 276 -4.74 22.62 -22.86
N GLY A 277 -5.36 23.74 -23.22
CA GLY A 277 -4.70 24.99 -23.60
C GLY A 277 -5.51 26.28 -23.40
N SER A 278 -6.54 26.31 -22.54
CA SER A 278 -7.40 27.48 -22.34
C SER A 278 -7.68 27.81 -20.86
N ASP A 279 -7.95 29.09 -20.57
CA ASP A 279 -8.29 29.62 -19.23
C ASP A 279 -9.80 29.46 -18.96
N TYR A 280 -10.19 28.45 -18.17
CA TYR A 280 -11.61 28.10 -17.92
C TYR A 280 -12.15 28.51 -16.53
N GLN A 281 -11.30 29.04 -15.64
CA GLN A 281 -11.64 29.26 -14.22
C GLN A 281 -12.84 30.19 -13.97
N GLN A 282 -13.14 31.13 -14.87
CA GLN A 282 -14.20 32.14 -14.65
C GLN A 282 -15.62 31.56 -14.72
N TYR A 283 -15.87 30.55 -15.55
CA TYR A 283 -17.22 29.98 -15.75
C TYR A 283 -17.62 29.02 -14.63
N GLN A 284 -16.65 28.40 -13.96
CA GLN A 284 -16.88 27.48 -12.85
C GLN A 284 -17.50 28.19 -11.65
N GLN A 285 -17.02 29.40 -11.36
CA GLN A 285 -17.51 30.25 -10.28
C GLN A 285 -18.93 30.78 -10.52
N TRP A 286 -19.34 30.93 -11.79
CA TRP A 286 -20.69 31.41 -12.15
C TRP A 286 -21.78 30.35 -12.03
N CYS A 287 -21.42 29.07 -12.12
CA CYS A 287 -22.35 27.95 -12.12
C CYS A 287 -22.30 27.10 -10.84
N ASP A 288 -21.59 27.55 -9.80
CA ASP A 288 -21.39 26.84 -8.53
C ASP A 288 -20.86 25.41 -8.71
N ALA A 289 -19.93 25.24 -9.66
CA ALA A 289 -19.33 23.95 -10.00
C ALA A 289 -17.90 23.84 -9.45
N ASP A 290 -17.50 22.63 -9.05
CA ASP A 290 -16.16 22.32 -8.52
C ASP A 290 -15.04 22.68 -9.53
N GLU A 291 -13.80 22.87 -9.06
CA GLU A 291 -12.65 23.16 -9.95
C GLU A 291 -12.43 22.04 -10.98
N LEU A 292 -12.17 22.40 -12.24
CA LEU A 292 -12.21 21.45 -13.37
C LEU A 292 -11.04 20.46 -13.31
N GLN A 293 -11.27 19.29 -12.74
CA GLN A 293 -10.35 18.15 -12.80
C GLN A 293 -10.64 17.34 -14.08
N LEU A 294 -10.31 17.87 -15.25
CA LEU A 294 -10.46 17.13 -16.50
C LEU A 294 -9.52 15.92 -16.51
N ILE A 295 -10.11 14.73 -16.38
CA ILE A 295 -9.37 13.48 -16.48
C ILE A 295 -9.26 13.09 -17.95
N LYS A 296 -8.03 12.84 -18.41
CA LYS A 296 -7.81 12.30 -19.74
C LYS A 296 -8.41 10.90 -19.81
N HIS A 297 -9.54 10.76 -20.48
CA HIS A 297 -10.03 9.45 -20.84
C HIS A 297 -9.15 8.87 -21.97
N GLY A 298 -8.60 7.68 -21.73
CA GLY A 298 -7.95 6.87 -22.75
C GLY A 298 -8.60 5.48 -22.73
N GLY A 299 -8.88 4.93 -23.91
CA GLY A 299 -9.65 3.67 -24.07
C GLY A 299 -9.05 2.40 -23.45
N THR A 300 -7.94 2.52 -22.71
CA THR A 300 -7.26 1.47 -21.93
C THR A 300 -7.50 1.57 -20.42
N ARG A 301 -8.16 2.61 -19.88
CA ARG A 301 -8.32 2.81 -18.42
C ARG A 301 -9.74 3.21 -18.03
N TRP A 302 -10.64 2.25 -17.84
CA TRP A 302 -12.05 2.49 -17.51
C TRP A 302 -12.29 3.27 -16.22
N LEU A 303 -11.45 3.11 -15.19
CA LEU A 303 -11.58 3.91 -13.96
C LEU A 303 -11.55 5.42 -14.25
N SER A 304 -10.85 5.84 -15.32
CA SER A 304 -10.87 7.23 -15.78
C SER A 304 -12.21 7.64 -16.41
N LEU A 305 -12.98 6.71 -16.99
CA LEU A 305 -14.26 7.02 -17.61
C LEU A 305 -15.31 7.40 -16.57
N CYS A 306 -15.45 6.64 -15.48
CA CYS A 306 -16.44 6.98 -14.44
C CYS A 306 -16.15 8.34 -13.80
N GLN A 307 -14.88 8.58 -13.45
CA GLN A 307 -14.47 9.86 -12.89
C GLN A 307 -14.64 11.00 -13.90
N ALA A 308 -14.37 10.76 -15.19
CA ALA A 308 -14.63 11.73 -16.25
C ALA A 308 -16.13 12.00 -16.40
N VAL A 309 -16.98 10.97 -16.49
CA VAL A 309 -18.43 11.12 -16.65
C VAL A 309 -19.04 11.88 -15.46
N ALA A 310 -18.70 11.50 -14.22
CA ALA A 310 -19.14 12.21 -13.03
C ALA A 310 -18.67 13.67 -13.01
N GLY A 311 -17.40 13.91 -13.34
CA GLY A 311 -16.85 15.26 -13.48
C GLY A 311 -17.56 16.09 -14.56
N TYR A 312 -17.95 15.48 -15.67
CA TYR A 312 -18.66 16.15 -16.75
C TYR A 312 -20.12 16.44 -16.39
N ASN A 313 -20.81 15.54 -15.70
CA ASN A 313 -22.17 15.79 -15.21
C ASN A 313 -22.21 16.97 -14.23
N ASN A 314 -21.25 17.02 -13.31
CA ASN A 314 -21.10 18.17 -12.40
C ASN A 314 -20.82 19.48 -13.14
N GLN A 315 -20.20 19.42 -14.32
CA GLN A 315 -19.85 20.59 -15.14
C GLN A 315 -20.82 20.82 -16.30
N TRP A 316 -21.91 20.06 -16.40
CA TRP A 316 -22.74 20.05 -17.61
C TRP A 316 -23.31 21.44 -17.93
N GLU A 317 -23.95 22.07 -16.95
CA GLU A 317 -24.51 23.42 -17.09
C GLU A 317 -23.44 24.49 -17.39
N PRO A 318 -22.31 24.58 -16.65
CA PRO A 318 -21.25 25.51 -17.01
C PRO A 318 -20.63 25.26 -18.39
N LEU A 319 -20.43 24.01 -18.81
CA LEU A 319 -19.92 23.67 -20.13
C LEU A 319 -20.94 24.08 -21.21
N LYS A 320 -22.22 23.80 -21.00
CA LYS A 320 -23.31 24.19 -21.89
C LYS A 320 -23.42 25.71 -22.04
N ALA A 321 -23.30 26.46 -20.95
CA ALA A 321 -23.29 27.92 -20.97
C ALA A 321 -22.05 28.47 -21.70
N TYR A 322 -20.86 27.95 -21.38
CA TYR A 322 -19.60 28.34 -22.01
C TYR A 322 -19.62 28.14 -23.52
N PHE A 323 -19.88 26.90 -23.95
CA PHE A 323 -19.90 26.55 -25.37
C PHE A 323 -21.09 27.14 -26.11
N GLY A 324 -22.18 27.50 -25.42
CA GLY A 324 -23.31 28.24 -25.99
C GLY A 324 -23.05 29.74 -26.20
N SER A 325 -22.13 30.34 -25.42
CA SER A 325 -21.76 31.77 -25.53
C SER A 325 -20.52 32.03 -26.39
N SER A 326 -19.82 31.00 -26.86
CA SER A 326 -18.55 31.13 -27.56
C SER A 326 -18.72 31.71 -28.96
N SER A 327 -17.92 32.72 -29.31
CA SER A 327 -17.89 33.29 -30.68
C SER A 327 -17.36 32.29 -31.72
N GLN A 328 -16.67 31.23 -31.29
CA GLN A 328 -16.15 30.18 -32.17
C GLN A 328 -17.24 29.19 -32.64
N ILE A 329 -18.50 29.35 -32.20
CA ILE A 329 -19.65 28.57 -32.70
C ILE A 329 -19.91 28.86 -34.18
N GLU A 330 -19.57 30.06 -34.67
CA GLU A 330 -19.87 30.52 -36.03
C GLU A 330 -18.96 29.87 -37.10
N HIS A 331 -17.95 29.10 -36.71
CA HIS A 331 -17.03 28.41 -37.62
C HIS A 331 -17.10 26.88 -37.46
N PRO A 332 -17.19 26.12 -38.56
CA PRO A 332 -17.18 24.67 -38.50
C PRO A 332 -15.88 24.16 -37.86
N GLY A 333 -16.03 23.42 -36.76
CA GLY A 333 -14.89 22.94 -35.97
C GLY A 333 -15.29 22.26 -34.67
N ARG A 334 -14.29 21.96 -33.84
CA ARG A 334 -14.45 21.24 -32.56
C ARG A 334 -15.47 21.93 -31.62
N VAL A 335 -15.42 23.25 -31.51
CA VAL A 335 -16.31 24.02 -30.63
C VAL A 335 -17.78 23.92 -31.04
N GLN A 336 -18.08 24.06 -32.33
CA GLN A 336 -19.44 23.91 -32.82
C GLN A 336 -19.99 22.51 -32.53
N ARG A 337 -19.18 21.46 -32.77
CA ARG A 337 -19.56 20.07 -32.48
C ARG A 337 -19.82 19.84 -30.98
N ILE A 338 -18.94 20.34 -30.12
CA ILE A 338 -19.14 20.26 -28.66
C ILE A 338 -20.44 20.94 -28.26
N ASN A 339 -20.69 22.16 -28.75
CA ASN A 339 -21.92 22.88 -28.44
C ASN A 339 -23.16 22.11 -28.91
N THR A 340 -23.14 21.54 -30.13
CA THR A 340 -24.25 20.71 -30.63
C THR A 340 -24.58 19.56 -29.69
N TYR A 341 -23.56 18.85 -29.17
CA TYR A 341 -23.80 17.76 -28.23
C TYR A 341 -24.20 18.23 -26.83
N MET A 342 -23.70 19.38 -26.36
CA MET A 342 -24.08 19.96 -25.06
C MET A 342 -25.53 20.46 -25.02
N GLN A 343 -26.09 20.84 -26.18
CA GLN A 343 -27.50 21.22 -26.30
C GLN A 343 -28.43 20.00 -26.50
N ASP A 344 -27.90 18.81 -26.78
CA ASP A 344 -28.67 17.60 -26.99
C ASP A 344 -29.05 16.97 -25.63
N GLU A 345 -30.34 17.05 -25.27
CA GLU A 345 -30.86 16.46 -24.04
C GLU A 345 -30.67 14.95 -23.99
N GLU A 346 -30.74 14.26 -25.14
CA GLU A 346 -30.51 12.82 -25.22
C GLU A 346 -29.05 12.48 -24.85
N MET A 347 -28.10 13.33 -25.26
CA MET A 347 -26.69 13.19 -24.89
C MET A 347 -26.50 13.25 -23.37
N HIS A 348 -27.12 14.24 -22.72
CA HIS A 348 -27.04 14.39 -21.26
C HIS A 348 -27.62 13.16 -20.55
N LEU A 349 -28.75 12.62 -21.04
CA LEU A 349 -29.34 11.40 -20.49
C LEU A 349 -28.38 10.20 -20.56
N TYR A 350 -27.59 10.06 -21.64
CA TYR A 350 -26.58 9.00 -21.70
C TYR A 350 -25.45 9.20 -20.70
N PHE A 351 -25.03 10.43 -20.40
CA PHE A 351 -24.03 10.67 -19.35
C PHE A 351 -24.58 10.33 -17.96
N LEU A 352 -25.82 10.71 -17.65
CA LEU A 352 -26.48 10.35 -16.38
C LEU A 352 -26.66 8.83 -16.25
N PHE A 353 -27.05 8.17 -17.35
CA PHE A 353 -27.16 6.72 -17.43
C PHE A 353 -25.81 6.04 -17.16
N LEU A 354 -24.74 6.55 -17.78
CA LEU A 354 -23.40 6.04 -17.55
C LEU A 354 -23.00 6.24 -16.10
N GLU A 355 -23.04 7.45 -15.55
CA GLU A 355 -22.67 7.71 -14.15
C GLU A 355 -23.30 6.69 -13.19
N HIS A 356 -24.61 6.43 -13.35
CA HIS A 356 -25.32 5.43 -12.55
C HIS A 356 -24.79 4.00 -12.74
N GLY A 357 -24.63 3.52 -13.98
CA GLY A 357 -24.21 2.13 -14.26
C GLY A 357 -22.71 1.88 -14.02
N LEU A 358 -21.88 2.93 -14.12
CA LEU A 358 -20.43 2.86 -13.95
C LEU A 358 -20.04 2.59 -12.48
N ASP A 359 -20.81 3.11 -11.52
CA ASP A 359 -20.54 2.98 -10.08
C ASP A 359 -20.57 1.52 -9.59
N ASP A 360 -21.51 0.72 -10.09
CA ASP A 360 -21.60 -0.71 -9.76
C ASP A 360 -20.34 -1.47 -10.23
N LEU A 361 -19.83 -1.14 -11.42
CA LEU A 361 -18.62 -1.72 -11.98
C LEU A 361 -17.36 -1.28 -11.24
N ILE A 362 -17.31 -0.02 -10.76
CA ILE A 362 -16.22 0.45 -9.90
C ILE A 362 -16.22 -0.30 -8.58
N THR A 363 -17.38 -0.42 -7.95
CA THR A 363 -17.51 -1.12 -6.67
C THR A 363 -17.03 -2.57 -6.79
N TYR A 364 -17.44 -3.26 -7.86
CA TYR A 364 -16.97 -4.60 -8.20
C TYR A 364 -15.44 -4.64 -8.40
N ASN A 365 -14.87 -3.69 -9.14
CA ASN A 365 -13.43 -3.63 -9.37
C ASN A 365 -12.65 -3.34 -8.08
N MET A 366 -13.05 -2.35 -7.29
CA MET A 366 -12.41 -2.03 -6.00
C MET A 366 -12.43 -3.23 -5.05
N PHE A 367 -13.51 -4.02 -5.08
CA PHE A 367 -13.58 -5.23 -4.28
C PHE A 367 -12.48 -6.23 -4.63
N PHE A 368 -12.18 -6.47 -5.91
CA PHE A 368 -11.12 -7.41 -6.32
C PHE A 368 -9.72 -6.81 -6.31
N GLN A 369 -9.57 -5.48 -6.26
CA GLN A 369 -8.28 -4.77 -6.17
C GLN A 369 -7.63 -4.80 -4.78
N ALA A 370 -8.34 -5.33 -3.78
CA ALA A 370 -7.81 -5.41 -2.43
C ALA A 370 -6.53 -6.26 -2.36
N GLU A 371 -5.69 -5.95 -1.37
CA GLU A 371 -4.43 -6.66 -1.14
C GLU A 371 -4.65 -8.14 -0.77
N ASP A 372 -5.78 -8.43 -0.11
CA ASP A 372 -6.17 -9.78 0.28
C ASP A 372 -6.77 -10.57 -0.88
N SER A 373 -6.53 -11.89 -0.90
CA SER A 373 -7.05 -12.73 -1.98
C SER A 373 -8.56 -12.95 -1.84
N ARG A 374 -9.33 -12.36 -2.76
CA ARG A 374 -10.80 -12.46 -2.79
C ARG A 374 -11.36 -13.36 -3.89
N VAL A 375 -10.52 -14.21 -4.48
CA VAL A 375 -10.91 -15.09 -5.60
C VAL A 375 -12.10 -16.00 -5.25
N VAL A 376 -12.26 -16.37 -3.98
CA VAL A 376 -13.38 -17.20 -3.49
C VAL A 376 -14.73 -16.52 -3.70
N TYR A 377 -14.77 -15.19 -3.63
CA TYR A 377 -15.99 -14.40 -3.82
C TYR A 377 -16.26 -14.05 -5.29
N LEU A 378 -15.39 -14.48 -6.22
CA LEU A 378 -15.51 -14.12 -7.64
C LEU A 378 -16.89 -14.47 -8.21
N TRP A 379 -17.36 -15.69 -7.95
CA TRP A 379 -18.67 -16.14 -8.41
C TRP A 379 -19.81 -15.31 -7.79
N GLU A 380 -19.81 -15.17 -6.46
CA GLU A 380 -20.86 -14.48 -5.72
C GLU A 380 -20.98 -13.00 -6.12
N GLU A 381 -19.86 -12.27 -6.14
CA GLU A 381 -19.86 -10.86 -6.52
C GLU A 381 -20.13 -10.65 -8.01
N SER A 382 -19.74 -11.58 -8.89
CA SER A 382 -20.12 -11.51 -10.31
C SER A 382 -21.63 -11.64 -10.49
N VAL A 383 -22.24 -12.60 -9.80
CA VAL A 383 -23.69 -12.81 -9.83
C VAL A 383 -24.43 -11.62 -9.22
N LYS A 384 -23.90 -11.05 -8.14
CA LYS A 384 -24.45 -9.84 -7.51
C LYS A 384 -24.41 -8.65 -8.46
N LEU A 385 -23.27 -8.36 -9.10
CA LEU A 385 -23.15 -7.31 -10.11
C LEU A 385 -24.19 -7.50 -11.23
N LEU A 386 -24.29 -8.72 -11.77
CA LEU A 386 -25.28 -9.03 -12.82
C LEU A 386 -26.72 -8.78 -12.35
N LYS A 387 -27.07 -9.21 -11.14
CA LYS A 387 -28.41 -8.98 -10.57
C LYS A 387 -28.69 -7.51 -10.34
N THR A 388 -27.72 -6.74 -9.83
CA THR A 388 -27.86 -5.30 -9.63
C THR A 388 -28.18 -4.60 -10.94
N LEU A 389 -27.42 -4.88 -12.00
CA LEU A 389 -27.65 -4.32 -13.32
C LEU A 389 -29.01 -4.78 -13.89
N LEU A 390 -29.35 -6.06 -13.81
CA LEU A 390 -30.62 -6.57 -14.34
C LEU A 390 -31.85 -5.97 -13.63
N ASN A 391 -31.79 -5.79 -12.32
CA ASN A 391 -32.90 -5.22 -11.53
C ASN A 391 -33.22 -3.77 -11.91
N GLN A 392 -32.31 -3.06 -12.58
CA GLN A 392 -32.56 -1.71 -13.09
C GLN A 392 -33.48 -1.72 -14.34
N PHE A 393 -33.52 -2.83 -15.09
CA PHE A 393 -34.23 -2.92 -16.38
C PHE A 393 -35.33 -3.98 -16.42
N VAL A 394 -35.21 -5.02 -15.58
CA VAL A 394 -36.13 -6.15 -15.54
C VAL A 394 -36.99 -5.99 -14.30
N LYS A 395 -38.31 -5.86 -14.49
CA LYS A 395 -39.26 -5.96 -13.38
C LYS A 395 -39.24 -7.40 -12.87
N SER A 396 -39.10 -7.57 -11.56
CA SER A 396 -39.35 -8.86 -10.94
C SER A 396 -40.81 -9.21 -11.15
N ASP A 397 -41.07 -10.31 -11.84
CA ASP A 397 -42.39 -10.96 -11.82
C ASP A 397 -42.61 -11.47 -10.38
N VAL A 398 -43.26 -10.64 -9.56
CA VAL A 398 -43.72 -11.01 -8.21
C VAL A 398 -45.14 -11.50 -8.28
#